data_AF-A0A1S8BE49-F1
#
_entry.id   AF-A0A1S8BE49-F1
#
_cell.length_a   1.000
_cell.length_b   1.000
_cell.length_c   1.000
_cell.angle_alpha   90.00
_cell.angle_beta   90.00
_cell.angle_gamma   90.00
#
_symmetry.space_group_name_H-M   'P 1'
#
loop_
_entity.id
_entity.type
_entity.pdbx_description
1 polymer ?
#
loop_
_entity_poly.entity_id
_entity_poly.type
_entity_poly.pdbx_seq_one_letter_code
_entity_poly.pdbx_strand_id
1 'polypeptide(L)'
;MQFGVGYTSTSPEGVLGIGYTRNEVAVNRAGLDAYPNLPQLLVNKGMIQSNAYSLWLNDLDASRGNILFGGVDTEKYHGALSTLPILKENGQYRELVIAMTGVGSNGNIGTYLNSNTSSADITPVLLDTGSSLTYLPDTVVDSIYTDFDAVYDENEGAAFIDCNKADSTDTLEFTFSSPTITVPMNELVLLAGYSKGQAVCILGIAPAGDSTSVLGDTFLRSAYVVYDLANNEISLAQTNYNATDSSIEEITTGTDSVPDATGVANAVSAVNVATGAARNGGLDISDNAALPMKTAMPMAPIAAAAAAGLLFAL
;
A
#
# COMPACT_ATOMS: atom_id res chain seq x y z
N MET A 1 -24.13 -12.55 4.55
CA MET A 1 -22.73 -12.51 5.03
C MET A 1 -22.76 -12.34 6.54
N GLN A 2 -21.95 -13.09 7.29
CA GLN A 2 -21.77 -12.86 8.72
C GLN A 2 -20.85 -11.64 8.92
N PHE A 3 -21.18 -10.74 9.82
CA PHE A 3 -20.38 -9.56 10.17
C PHE A 3 -20.60 -9.18 11.64
N GLY A 4 -19.64 -8.47 12.23
CA GLY A 4 -19.74 -7.96 13.59
C GLY A 4 -20.43 -6.60 13.64
N VAL A 5 -21.22 -6.34 14.68
CA VAL A 5 -21.80 -5.02 14.97
C VAL A 5 -21.04 -4.39 16.12
N GLY A 6 -20.22 -3.39 15.83
CA GLY A 6 -19.49 -2.61 16.84
C GLY A 6 -20.36 -1.56 17.49
N TYR A 7 -21.13 -1.93 18.53
CA TYR A 7 -21.96 -0.97 19.29
C TYR A 7 -21.14 0.09 20.04
N THR A 8 -19.89 -0.25 20.38
CA THR A 8 -18.90 0.65 20.98
C THR A 8 -17.61 0.49 20.19
N SER A 9 -17.07 1.59 19.68
CA SER A 9 -15.83 1.63 18.89
C SER A 9 -15.08 2.93 19.18
N THR A 10 -13.75 2.86 19.21
CA THR A 10 -12.87 4.03 19.17
C THR A 10 -12.57 4.48 17.74
N SER A 11 -12.82 3.62 16.75
CA SER A 11 -12.76 3.99 15.33
C SER A 11 -14.11 4.55 14.87
N PRO A 12 -14.12 5.67 14.13
CA PRO A 12 -15.33 6.22 13.51
C PRO A 12 -15.80 5.43 12.27
N GLU A 13 -15.02 4.46 11.81
CA GLU A 13 -15.23 3.76 10.54
C GLU A 13 -15.54 2.27 10.71
N GLY A 14 -16.32 1.74 9.77
CA GLY A 14 -16.52 0.29 9.63
C GLY A 14 -15.38 -0.34 8.83
N VAL A 15 -14.96 -1.54 9.21
CA VAL A 15 -13.86 -2.26 8.54
C VAL A 15 -14.41 -3.48 7.80
N LEU A 16 -14.04 -3.61 6.53
CA LEU A 16 -14.28 -4.80 5.72
C LEU A 16 -13.00 -5.62 5.63
N GLY A 17 -12.80 -6.54 6.58
CA GLY A 17 -11.66 -7.45 6.56
C GLY A 17 -11.76 -8.48 5.42
N ILE A 18 -10.79 -8.46 4.52
CA ILE A 18 -10.71 -9.33 3.33
C ILE A 18 -9.46 -10.24 3.32
N GLY A 19 -8.81 -10.39 4.47
CA GLY A 19 -7.70 -11.34 4.65
C GLY A 19 -8.16 -12.79 4.82
N TYR A 20 -7.26 -13.66 5.28
CA TYR A 20 -7.58 -15.06 5.56
C TYR A 20 -8.69 -15.20 6.62
N THR A 21 -9.59 -16.16 6.44
CA THR A 21 -10.61 -16.52 7.44
C THR A 21 -9.98 -17.02 8.74
N ARG A 22 -8.80 -17.64 8.66
CA ARG A 22 -8.00 -17.99 9.85
C ARG A 22 -7.59 -16.76 10.64
N ASN A 23 -7.52 -15.57 10.02
CA ASN A 23 -7.22 -14.34 10.74
C ASN A 23 -8.43 -13.71 11.44
N GLU A 24 -9.63 -14.26 11.25
CA GLU A 24 -10.84 -13.75 11.89
C GLU A 24 -10.67 -13.73 13.41
N VAL A 25 -11.10 -12.64 14.05
CA VAL A 25 -11.01 -12.49 15.51
C VAL A 25 -11.73 -13.62 16.25
N ALA A 26 -12.80 -14.16 15.67
CA ALA A 26 -13.54 -15.31 16.18
C ALA A 26 -12.64 -16.56 16.32
N VAL A 27 -11.78 -16.80 15.33
CA VAL A 27 -10.83 -17.91 15.33
C VAL A 27 -9.66 -17.60 16.26
N ASN A 28 -9.01 -16.47 16.00
CA ASN A 28 -7.72 -16.14 16.60
C ASN A 28 -7.76 -15.75 18.08
N ARG A 29 -8.87 -15.17 18.54
CA ARG A 29 -9.01 -14.74 19.94
C ARG A 29 -10.07 -15.51 20.70
N ALA A 30 -11.16 -15.91 20.05
CA ALA A 30 -12.27 -16.61 20.70
C ALA A 30 -12.22 -18.14 20.54
N GLY A 31 -11.30 -18.69 19.74
CA GLY A 31 -11.16 -20.14 19.54
C GLY A 31 -12.37 -20.78 18.86
N LEU A 32 -13.15 -20.01 18.11
CA LEU A 32 -14.30 -20.48 17.34
C LEU A 32 -13.88 -20.98 15.96
N ASP A 33 -14.78 -21.67 15.28
CA ASP A 33 -14.59 -22.06 13.89
C ASP A 33 -14.59 -20.84 12.96
N ALA A 34 -13.79 -20.91 11.90
CA ALA A 34 -13.76 -19.90 10.84
C ALA A 34 -15.11 -19.87 10.08
N TYR A 35 -15.51 -18.69 9.62
CA TYR A 35 -16.67 -18.53 8.75
C TYR A 35 -16.25 -18.00 7.36
N PRO A 36 -17.12 -18.10 6.34
CA PRO A 36 -16.84 -17.45 5.06
C PRO A 36 -16.97 -15.93 5.18
N ASN A 37 -15.84 -15.22 5.34
CA ASN A 37 -15.75 -13.78 5.11
C ASN A 37 -16.04 -13.42 3.64
N LEU A 38 -16.01 -12.13 3.28
CA LEU A 38 -16.49 -11.69 1.96
C LEU A 38 -15.79 -12.41 0.78
N PRO A 39 -14.45 -12.43 0.66
CA PRO A 39 -13.79 -13.10 -0.46
C PRO A 39 -14.17 -14.59 -0.58
N GLN A 40 -14.14 -15.32 0.54
CA GLN A 40 -14.52 -16.74 0.55
C GLN A 40 -16.01 -16.94 0.23
N LEU A 41 -16.87 -16.03 0.67
CA LEU A 41 -18.30 -16.09 0.38
C LEU A 41 -18.59 -15.88 -1.11
N LEU A 42 -17.86 -15.00 -1.80
CA LEU A 42 -17.99 -14.79 -3.24
C LEU A 42 -17.67 -16.07 -4.03
N VAL A 43 -16.60 -16.78 -3.65
CA VAL A 43 -16.28 -18.11 -4.22
C VAL A 43 -17.41 -19.10 -3.95
N ASN A 44 -17.86 -19.21 -2.70
CA ASN A 44 -18.91 -20.15 -2.30
C ASN A 44 -20.24 -19.92 -3.03
N LYS A 45 -20.47 -18.69 -3.51
CA LYS A 45 -21.65 -18.31 -4.31
C LYS A 45 -21.42 -18.40 -5.82
N GLY A 46 -20.24 -18.80 -6.26
CA GLY A 46 -19.88 -18.89 -7.68
C GLY A 46 -19.84 -17.53 -8.37
N MET A 47 -19.59 -16.44 -7.61
CA MET A 47 -19.48 -15.08 -8.17
C MET A 47 -18.07 -14.79 -8.71
N ILE A 48 -17.06 -15.48 -8.17
CA ILE A 48 -15.67 -15.44 -8.61
C ILE A 48 -15.13 -16.88 -8.61
N GLN A 49 -14.19 -17.20 -9.50
CA GLN A 49 -13.64 -18.56 -9.61
C GLN A 49 -12.62 -18.90 -8.51
N SER A 50 -11.79 -17.93 -8.10
CA SER A 50 -10.76 -18.11 -7.08
C SER A 50 -10.93 -17.13 -5.92
N ASN A 51 -10.46 -17.51 -4.73
CA ASN A 51 -10.40 -16.62 -3.57
C ASN A 51 -9.20 -15.68 -3.73
N ALA A 52 -9.33 -14.74 -4.64
CA ALA A 52 -8.30 -13.79 -4.99
C ALA A 52 -8.92 -12.42 -5.30
N TYR A 53 -8.13 -11.36 -5.16
CA TYR A 53 -8.53 -10.02 -5.56
C TYR A 53 -7.32 -9.17 -5.93
N SER A 54 -7.51 -8.20 -6.79
CA SER A 54 -6.51 -7.18 -7.07
C SER A 54 -6.87 -5.84 -6.44
N LEU A 55 -5.83 -5.07 -6.15
CA LEU A 55 -5.91 -3.74 -5.56
C LEU A 55 -5.06 -2.75 -6.37
N TRP A 56 -5.68 -1.62 -6.67
CA TRP A 56 -5.02 -0.45 -7.25
C TRP A 56 -5.55 0.80 -6.56
N LEU A 57 -4.77 1.36 -5.63
CA LEU A 57 -5.21 2.52 -4.85
C LEU A 57 -5.18 3.83 -5.66
N ASN A 58 -4.44 3.84 -6.79
CA ASN A 58 -4.11 5.02 -7.58
C ASN A 58 -3.17 5.99 -6.84
N ASP A 59 -2.83 7.16 -7.42
CA ASP A 59 -1.94 8.14 -6.78
C ASP A 59 -2.57 8.87 -5.59
N LEU A 60 -1.74 9.53 -4.78
CA LEU A 60 -2.13 10.22 -3.56
C LEU A 60 -3.25 11.26 -3.77
N ASP A 61 -3.25 11.97 -4.90
CA ASP A 61 -4.22 13.02 -5.21
C ASP A 61 -5.50 12.49 -5.88
N ALA A 62 -5.53 11.20 -6.24
CA ALA A 62 -6.67 10.57 -6.87
C ALA A 62 -7.85 10.44 -5.91
N SER A 63 -9.04 10.79 -6.39
CA SER A 63 -10.27 10.63 -5.59
C SER A 63 -10.78 9.19 -5.47
N ARG A 64 -10.20 8.25 -6.23
CA ARG A 64 -10.65 6.85 -6.32
C ARG A 64 -9.50 5.92 -6.75
N GLY A 65 -9.48 4.75 -6.12
CA GLY A 65 -8.83 3.54 -6.60
C GLY A 65 -9.86 2.46 -6.94
N ASN A 66 -9.41 1.23 -7.14
CA ASN A 66 -10.23 0.07 -7.45
C ASN A 66 -9.78 -1.18 -6.68
N ILE A 67 -10.76 -2.02 -6.36
CA ILE A 67 -10.57 -3.40 -5.94
C ILE A 67 -11.38 -4.30 -6.87
N LEU A 68 -10.78 -5.38 -7.36
CA LEU A 68 -11.44 -6.37 -8.21
C LEU A 68 -11.40 -7.73 -7.52
N PHE A 69 -12.56 -8.23 -7.08
CA PHE A 69 -12.64 -9.61 -6.59
C PHE A 69 -12.64 -10.57 -7.77
N GLY A 70 -11.68 -11.50 -7.80
CA GLY A 70 -11.55 -12.52 -8.85
C GLY A 70 -11.04 -12.01 -10.20
N GLY A 71 -10.45 -10.81 -10.27
CA GLY A 71 -9.97 -10.25 -11.54
C GLY A 71 -8.69 -9.44 -11.40
N VAL A 72 -8.05 -9.16 -12.55
CA VAL A 72 -6.87 -8.32 -12.71
C VAL A 72 -7.13 -7.35 -13.86
N ASP A 73 -6.80 -6.07 -13.71
CA ASP A 73 -6.83 -5.09 -14.79
C ASP A 73 -5.40 -4.82 -15.28
N THR A 74 -5.09 -5.31 -16.48
CA THR A 74 -3.74 -5.26 -17.05
C THR A 74 -3.30 -3.86 -17.47
N GLU A 75 -4.22 -2.90 -17.55
CA GLU A 75 -3.91 -1.50 -17.88
C GLU A 75 -3.46 -0.67 -16.66
N LYS A 76 -3.56 -1.22 -15.44
CA LYS A 76 -3.27 -0.51 -14.17
C LYS A 76 -1.85 -0.70 -13.65
N TYR A 77 -1.01 -1.39 -14.40
CA TYR A 77 0.39 -1.60 -14.04
C TYR A 77 1.30 -1.59 -15.25
N HIS A 78 2.60 -1.45 -14.99
CA HIS A 78 3.64 -1.53 -16.00
C HIS A 78 4.36 -2.88 -15.95
N GLY A 79 4.73 -3.41 -17.12
CA GLY A 79 5.43 -4.67 -17.22
C GLY A 79 4.49 -5.86 -17.00
N ALA A 80 4.96 -6.86 -16.27
CA ALA A 80 4.21 -8.07 -15.93
C ALA A 80 4.21 -8.29 -14.41
N LEU A 81 3.23 -9.05 -13.92
CA LEU A 81 3.10 -9.36 -12.51
C LEU A 81 4.18 -10.36 -12.06
N SER A 82 4.79 -10.10 -10.92
CA SER A 82 5.80 -10.96 -10.30
C SER A 82 5.22 -11.62 -9.05
N THR A 83 5.06 -12.95 -9.07
CA THR A 83 4.42 -13.73 -8.01
C THR A 83 5.40 -14.18 -6.94
N LEU A 84 5.06 -13.88 -5.69
CA LEU A 84 5.81 -14.15 -4.48
C LEU A 84 4.99 -15.02 -3.53
N PRO A 85 5.61 -15.97 -2.80
CA PRO A 85 4.90 -16.76 -1.81
C PRO A 85 4.57 -15.92 -0.57
N ILE A 86 3.38 -16.10 -0.02
CA ILE A 86 3.04 -15.59 1.32
C ILE A 86 3.83 -16.39 2.36
N LEU A 87 4.35 -15.69 3.37
CA LEU A 87 5.09 -16.29 4.49
C LEU A 87 4.11 -16.87 5.52
N LYS A 88 4.46 -18.04 6.05
CA LYS A 88 3.71 -18.66 7.15
C LYS A 88 4.12 -18.04 8.49
N GLU A 89 3.13 -17.68 9.28
CA GLU A 89 3.29 -17.33 10.69
C GLU A 89 2.98 -18.58 11.54
N ASN A 90 3.94 -19.04 12.33
CA ASN A 90 3.80 -20.25 13.16
C ASN A 90 3.28 -21.48 12.37
N GLY A 91 3.75 -21.63 11.13
CA GLY A 91 3.39 -22.73 10.24
C GLY A 91 2.00 -22.61 9.58
N GLN A 92 1.33 -21.45 9.70
CA GLN A 92 0.00 -21.21 9.13
C GLN A 92 -0.01 -19.95 8.26
N TYR A 93 -0.84 -19.93 7.22
CA TYR A 93 -1.17 -18.70 6.50
C TYR A 93 -2.26 -17.96 7.27
N ARG A 94 -1.94 -16.77 7.77
CA ARG A 94 -2.82 -15.95 8.61
C ARG A 94 -2.81 -14.51 8.15
N GLU A 95 -1.65 -13.98 7.85
CA GLU A 95 -1.46 -12.61 7.41
C GLU A 95 -0.91 -12.56 5.98
N LEU A 96 -1.09 -11.42 5.30
CA LEU A 96 -0.69 -11.21 3.90
C LEU A 96 0.77 -10.70 3.87
N VAL A 97 1.67 -11.52 4.40
CA VAL A 97 3.08 -11.16 4.63
C VAL A 97 3.96 -11.76 3.53
N ILE A 98 4.85 -10.96 2.96
CA ILE A 98 5.88 -11.39 2.01
C ILE A 98 7.28 -10.97 2.49
N ALA A 99 8.32 -11.49 1.87
CA ALA A 99 9.70 -11.16 2.21
C ALA A 99 10.22 -9.99 1.37
N MET A 100 10.48 -8.85 2.01
CA MET A 100 11.25 -7.75 1.43
C MET A 100 12.75 -8.02 1.61
N THR A 101 13.51 -7.90 0.53
CA THR A 101 14.94 -8.23 0.46
C THR A 101 15.83 -7.00 0.23
N GLY A 102 15.25 -5.85 -0.08
CA GLY A 102 16.02 -4.64 -0.34
C GLY A 102 15.23 -3.36 -0.08
N VAL A 103 15.89 -2.35 0.46
CA VAL A 103 15.41 -0.96 0.50
C VAL A 103 16.55 -0.05 0.05
N GLY A 104 16.28 0.82 -0.92
CA GLY A 104 17.24 1.77 -1.45
C GLY A 104 16.62 3.12 -1.79
N SER A 105 17.43 4.04 -2.30
CA SER A 105 16.98 5.33 -2.82
C SER A 105 17.68 5.69 -4.13
N ASN A 106 16.97 6.46 -4.96
CA ASN A 106 17.53 7.12 -6.14
C ASN A 106 18.26 6.15 -7.08
N GLY A 107 17.69 4.94 -7.27
CA GLY A 107 18.25 3.88 -8.11
C GLY A 107 19.41 3.10 -7.47
N ASN A 108 19.87 3.48 -6.27
CA ASN A 108 20.87 2.74 -5.51
C ASN A 108 20.18 1.69 -4.65
N ILE A 109 19.76 0.59 -5.27
CA ILE A 109 19.06 -0.50 -4.58
C ILE A 109 19.93 -1.05 -3.45
N GLY A 110 19.33 -1.13 -2.27
CA GLY A 110 19.94 -1.76 -1.10
C GLY A 110 20.86 -0.86 -0.29
N THR A 111 20.77 0.47 -0.42
CA THR A 111 21.51 1.41 0.43
C THR A 111 21.11 1.35 1.89
N TYR A 112 19.84 1.04 2.19
CA TYR A 112 19.31 0.99 3.56
C TYR A 112 19.15 -0.43 4.09
N LEU A 113 18.90 -1.39 3.20
CA LEU A 113 18.69 -2.80 3.53
C LEU A 113 19.01 -3.67 2.32
N ASN A 114 19.81 -4.73 2.46
CA ASN A 114 20.20 -5.59 1.33
C ASN A 114 20.43 -7.04 1.74
N SER A 115 19.55 -7.95 1.33
CA SER A 115 19.67 -9.37 1.67
C SER A 115 20.90 -10.06 1.06
N ASN A 116 21.56 -9.45 0.07
CA ASN A 116 22.80 -9.99 -0.50
C ASN A 116 24.01 -9.78 0.42
N THR A 117 23.94 -8.80 1.35
CA THR A 117 24.99 -8.55 2.34
C THR A 117 24.80 -9.41 3.59
N SER A 118 23.55 -9.61 4.01
CA SER A 118 23.21 -10.44 5.17
C SER A 118 21.82 -11.04 5.02
N SER A 119 21.65 -12.32 5.35
CA SER A 119 20.33 -12.94 5.42
C SER A 119 19.47 -12.40 6.56
N ALA A 120 20.06 -11.69 7.52
CA ALA A 120 19.34 -10.94 8.55
C ALA A 120 18.61 -9.71 7.98
N ASP A 121 19.00 -9.26 6.78
CA ASP A 121 18.40 -8.11 6.09
C ASP A 121 17.22 -8.54 5.20
N ILE A 122 16.63 -9.71 5.45
CA ILE A 122 15.33 -10.08 4.90
C ILE A 122 14.26 -9.70 5.91
N THR A 123 13.37 -8.79 5.53
CA THR A 123 12.31 -8.27 6.40
C THR A 123 10.96 -8.82 5.96
N PRO A 124 10.26 -9.60 6.81
CA PRO A 124 8.85 -9.89 6.61
C PRO A 124 8.05 -8.60 6.67
N VAL A 125 7.25 -8.34 5.64
CA VAL A 125 6.39 -7.14 5.55
C VAL A 125 4.95 -7.55 5.29
N LEU A 126 4.02 -7.02 6.09
CA LEU A 126 2.58 -7.12 5.85
C LEU A 126 2.17 -6.08 4.80
N LEU A 127 1.41 -6.47 3.78
CA LEU A 127 0.79 -5.51 2.85
C LEU A 127 -0.62 -5.17 3.36
N ASP A 128 -0.79 -3.98 3.93
CA ASP A 128 -1.98 -3.62 4.72
C ASP A 128 -2.64 -2.31 4.30
N THR A 129 -3.78 -2.41 3.61
CA THR A 129 -4.64 -1.25 3.32
C THR A 129 -5.30 -0.62 4.54
N GLY A 130 -5.22 -1.26 5.72
CA GLY A 130 -5.67 -0.68 6.98
C GLY A 130 -4.66 0.29 7.61
N SER A 131 -3.44 0.34 7.07
CA SER A 131 -2.34 1.17 7.56
C SER A 131 -2.08 2.34 6.62
N SER A 132 -2.14 3.57 7.11
CA SER A 132 -1.93 4.76 6.27
C SER A 132 -0.46 4.90 5.82
N LEU A 133 0.49 4.57 6.70
CA LEU A 133 1.92 4.76 6.47
C LEU A 133 2.63 3.43 6.24
N THR A 134 3.88 3.54 5.81
CA THR A 134 4.83 2.44 5.76
C THR A 134 5.60 2.40 7.08
N TYR A 135 5.74 1.21 7.66
CA TYR A 135 6.45 0.96 8.91
C TYR A 135 7.58 -0.04 8.67
N LEU A 136 8.81 0.38 8.91
CA LEU A 136 10.03 -0.39 8.61
C LEU A 136 10.90 -0.56 9.86
N PRO A 137 11.90 -1.46 9.86
CA PRO A 137 12.83 -1.58 10.97
C PRO A 137 13.47 -0.23 11.30
N ASP A 138 13.58 0.09 12.59
CA ASP A 138 13.97 1.42 13.06
C ASP A 138 15.30 1.89 12.45
N THR A 139 16.28 0.99 12.30
CA THR A 139 17.59 1.32 11.68
C THR A 139 17.49 1.72 10.21
N VAL A 140 16.54 1.13 9.47
CA VAL A 140 16.25 1.51 8.07
C VAL A 140 15.61 2.89 8.04
N VAL A 141 14.64 3.13 8.93
CA VAL A 141 13.93 4.41 9.03
C VAL A 141 14.87 5.55 9.42
N ASP A 142 15.74 5.34 10.40
CA ASP A 142 16.73 6.32 10.83
C ASP A 142 17.68 6.73 9.68
N SER A 143 18.06 5.77 8.85
CA SER A 143 18.90 6.01 7.67
C SER A 143 18.15 6.83 6.61
N ILE A 144 16.89 6.50 6.35
CA ILE A 144 16.01 7.28 5.46
C ILE A 144 15.83 8.69 5.99
N TYR A 145 15.56 8.86 7.28
CA TYR A 145 15.37 10.19 7.89
C TYR A 145 16.63 11.05 7.76
N THR A 146 17.80 10.45 7.92
CA THR A 146 19.09 11.13 7.72
C THR A 146 19.26 11.58 6.27
N ASP A 147 19.00 10.71 5.30
CA ASP A 147 19.21 11.02 3.88
C ASP A 147 18.18 12.02 3.32
N PHE A 148 16.97 12.00 3.86
CA PHE A 148 15.86 12.86 3.43
C PHE A 148 15.58 14.02 4.37
N ASP A 149 16.49 14.35 5.30
CA ASP A 149 16.36 15.45 6.26
C ASP A 149 15.00 15.46 7.00
N ALA A 150 14.46 14.28 7.31
CA ALA A 150 13.22 14.15 8.06
C ALA A 150 13.52 14.08 9.57
N VAL A 151 12.68 14.73 10.38
CA VAL A 151 12.88 14.85 11.83
C VAL A 151 11.70 14.25 12.56
N TYR A 152 11.94 13.13 13.25
CA TYR A 152 10.92 12.46 14.07
C TYR A 152 10.56 13.27 15.31
N ASP A 153 9.27 13.45 15.56
CA ASP A 153 8.72 13.96 16.81
C ASP A 153 7.97 12.85 17.53
N GLU A 154 8.50 12.41 18.67
CA GLU A 154 7.91 11.35 19.48
C GLU A 154 6.51 11.70 20.01
N ASN A 155 6.20 12.98 20.22
CA ASN A 155 4.91 13.40 20.75
C ASN A 155 3.81 13.32 19.69
N GLU A 156 4.17 13.59 18.43
CA GLU A 156 3.27 13.53 17.28
C GLU A 156 3.28 12.13 16.63
N GLY A 157 4.26 11.30 16.95
CA GLY A 157 4.40 9.95 16.39
C GLY A 157 4.70 9.94 14.89
N ALA A 158 5.29 11.02 14.37
CA ALA A 158 5.53 11.22 12.94
C ALA A 158 6.85 11.96 12.69
N ALA A 159 7.44 11.74 11.51
CA ALA A 159 8.60 12.50 11.06
C ALA A 159 8.19 13.67 10.17
N PHE A 160 8.54 14.88 10.58
CA PHE A 160 8.33 16.09 9.80
C PHE A 160 9.38 16.23 8.71
N ILE A 161 8.97 16.71 7.55
CA ILE A 161 9.83 16.89 6.38
C ILE A 161 9.46 18.19 5.66
N ASP A 162 10.41 18.79 4.93
CA ASP A 162 10.10 19.93 4.06
C ASP A 162 9.09 19.50 2.98
N CYS A 163 7.95 20.18 2.94
CA CYS A 163 6.89 19.93 1.95
C CYS A 163 7.39 20.02 0.50
N ASN A 164 8.42 20.83 0.22
CA ASN A 164 8.98 20.94 -1.12
C ASN A 164 9.65 19.64 -1.60
N LYS A 165 9.95 18.69 -0.70
CA LYS A 165 10.46 17.37 -1.10
C LYS A 165 9.43 16.55 -1.86
N ALA A 166 8.13 16.88 -1.79
CA ALA A 166 7.11 16.26 -2.64
C ALA A 166 7.40 16.50 -4.14
N ASP A 167 7.99 17.65 -4.49
CA ASP A 167 8.30 18.02 -5.88
C ASP A 167 9.67 17.51 -6.35
N SER A 168 10.42 16.78 -5.50
CA SER A 168 11.72 16.25 -5.87
C SER A 168 11.57 15.03 -6.80
N THR A 169 12.63 14.73 -7.55
CA THR A 169 12.70 13.51 -8.36
C THR A 169 13.22 12.32 -7.56
N ASP A 170 13.36 12.46 -6.25
CA ASP A 170 13.90 11.39 -5.42
C ASP A 170 12.88 10.26 -5.28
N THR A 171 13.40 9.05 -5.02
CA THR A 171 12.62 7.83 -4.93
C THR A 171 13.13 6.93 -3.82
N LEU A 172 12.24 6.10 -3.30
CA LEU A 172 12.58 4.92 -2.50
C LEU A 172 12.25 3.65 -3.28
N GLU A 173 13.17 2.70 -3.28
CA GLU A 173 13.01 1.41 -3.94
C GLU A 173 12.85 0.28 -2.92
N PHE A 174 11.82 -0.54 -3.10
CA PHE A 174 11.52 -1.71 -2.27
C PHE A 174 11.64 -2.97 -3.12
N THR A 175 12.55 -3.87 -2.77
CA THR A 175 12.87 -5.07 -3.56
C THR A 175 12.40 -6.34 -2.86
N PHE A 176 11.84 -7.28 -3.63
CA PHE A 176 11.28 -8.55 -3.15
C PHE A 176 11.93 -9.75 -3.86
N SER A 177 13.26 -9.83 -3.88
CA SER A 177 14.08 -10.58 -4.86
C SER A 177 13.92 -10.04 -6.28
N SER A 178 12.69 -10.07 -6.77
CA SER A 178 12.12 -9.24 -7.83
C SER A 178 10.59 -9.26 -7.61
N PRO A 179 9.83 -8.21 -7.91
CA PRO A 179 10.25 -6.98 -8.57
C PRO A 179 10.89 -6.02 -7.57
N THR A 180 11.35 -4.89 -8.09
CA THR A 180 11.58 -3.68 -7.29
C THR A 180 10.44 -2.72 -7.59
N ILE A 181 9.77 -2.24 -6.55
CA ILE A 181 8.74 -1.20 -6.63
C ILE A 181 9.38 0.13 -6.25
N THR A 182 9.23 1.13 -7.12
CA THR A 182 9.74 2.48 -6.91
C THR A 182 8.60 3.38 -6.43
N VAL A 183 8.82 4.01 -5.27
CA VAL A 183 7.90 4.94 -4.63
C VAL A 183 8.50 6.36 -4.75
N PRO A 184 7.86 7.27 -5.51
CA PRO A 184 8.32 8.64 -5.63
C PRO A 184 8.00 9.47 -4.37
N MET A 185 8.75 10.56 -4.14
CA MET A 185 8.55 11.40 -2.95
C MET A 185 7.17 12.06 -2.86
N ASN A 186 6.49 12.33 -3.97
CA ASN A 186 5.12 12.84 -3.95
C ASN A 186 4.09 11.84 -3.38
N GLU A 187 4.43 10.55 -3.29
CA GLU A 187 3.61 9.54 -2.62
C GLU A 187 3.95 9.38 -1.12
N LEU A 188 5.10 9.92 -0.70
CA LEU A 188 5.65 9.81 0.65
C LEU A 188 5.58 11.11 1.45
N VAL A 189 5.56 12.28 0.81
CA VAL A 189 5.46 13.57 1.51
C VAL A 189 3.99 13.92 1.67
N LEU A 190 3.46 13.74 2.87
CA LEU A 190 2.04 13.92 3.16
C LEU A 190 1.79 15.25 3.85
N LEU A 191 0.81 16.01 3.38
CA LEU A 191 0.34 17.21 4.06
C LEU A 191 -0.37 16.82 5.36
N ALA A 192 0.24 17.12 6.50
CA ALA A 192 -0.33 16.87 7.83
C ALA A 192 -1.23 18.04 8.29
N GLY A 193 -1.03 19.24 7.75
CA GLY A 193 -1.89 20.39 8.02
C GLY A 193 -1.20 21.72 7.75
N TYR A 194 -1.68 22.78 8.39
CA TYR A 194 -1.13 24.12 8.28
C TYR A 194 -0.87 24.72 9.65
N SER A 195 0.33 25.26 9.86
CA SER A 195 0.70 26.01 11.06
C SER A 195 1.05 27.44 10.68
N LYS A 196 0.33 28.41 11.25
CA LYS A 196 0.51 29.85 10.95
C LYS A 196 0.47 30.18 9.45
N GLY A 197 -0.35 29.46 8.68
CA GLY A 197 -0.50 29.62 7.23
C GLY A 197 0.60 28.95 6.39
N GLN A 198 1.52 28.21 7.00
CA GLN A 198 2.53 27.41 6.30
C GLN A 198 2.14 25.93 6.32
N ALA A 199 2.34 25.25 5.20
CA ALA A 199 2.12 23.81 5.10
C ALA A 199 3.09 23.08 6.04
N VAL A 200 2.59 22.06 6.72
CA VAL A 200 3.36 21.14 7.55
C VAL A 200 3.20 19.75 6.95
N CYS A 201 4.32 19.15 6.57
CA CYS A 201 4.33 17.84 5.96
C CYS A 201 5.07 16.84 6.83
N ILE A 202 4.67 15.58 6.69
CA ILE A 202 5.32 14.44 7.30
C ILE A 202 5.81 13.49 6.23
N LEU A 203 6.82 12.71 6.55
CA LEU A 203 7.26 11.59 5.74
C LEU A 203 6.37 10.37 6.04
N GLY A 204 5.92 9.72 4.97
CA GLY A 204 5.00 8.59 4.98
C GLY A 204 5.62 7.26 5.43
N ILE A 205 6.70 7.34 6.19
CA ILE A 205 7.48 6.22 6.75
C ILE A 205 7.72 6.47 8.23
N ALA A 206 7.48 5.45 9.05
CA ALA A 206 7.63 5.50 10.49
C ALA A 206 8.33 4.22 11.01
N PRO A 207 8.94 4.27 12.22
CA PRO A 207 9.52 3.08 12.84
C PRO A 207 8.46 2.02 13.16
N ALA A 208 8.78 0.76 12.85
CA ALA A 208 7.94 -0.39 13.21
C ALA A 208 8.08 -0.76 14.69
N GLY A 209 9.18 -0.38 15.35
CA GLY A 209 9.52 -0.85 16.69
C GLY A 209 9.62 -2.38 16.74
N ASP A 210 9.03 -2.98 17.77
CA ASP A 210 9.03 -4.44 17.95
C ASP A 210 7.95 -5.18 17.13
N SER A 211 7.18 -4.47 16.29
CA SER A 211 6.11 -5.06 15.48
C SER A 211 6.61 -5.51 14.12
N THR A 212 5.85 -6.38 13.46
CA THR A 212 6.07 -6.70 12.04
C THR A 212 6.02 -5.42 11.20
N SER A 213 6.97 -5.29 10.28
CA SER A 213 6.99 -4.19 9.30
C SER A 213 5.72 -4.23 8.43
N VAL A 214 5.23 -3.07 8.05
CA VAL A 214 3.98 -2.93 7.29
C VAL A 214 4.22 -2.02 6.10
N LEU A 215 3.77 -2.44 4.93
CA LEU A 215 3.66 -1.62 3.74
C LEU A 215 2.20 -1.20 3.60
N GLY A 216 1.93 0.02 4.08
CA GLY A 216 0.60 0.63 4.04
C GLY A 216 0.33 1.40 2.75
N ASP A 217 -0.66 2.29 2.79
CA ASP A 217 -1.11 3.04 1.62
C ASP A 217 0.00 3.84 0.92
N THR A 218 0.96 4.40 1.68
CA THR A 218 2.11 5.13 1.10
C THR A 218 3.00 4.28 0.21
N PHE A 219 3.02 2.96 0.39
CA PHE A 219 3.65 2.03 -0.55
C PHE A 219 2.64 1.48 -1.57
N LEU A 220 1.45 1.08 -1.10
CA LEU A 220 0.46 0.37 -1.92
C LEU A 220 -0.08 1.21 -3.07
N ARG A 221 -0.04 2.55 -2.99
CA ARG A 221 -0.35 3.42 -4.12
C ARG A 221 0.62 3.25 -5.30
N SER A 222 1.88 2.94 -5.01
CA SER A 222 2.94 2.72 -6.01
C SER A 222 2.99 1.31 -6.59
N ALA A 223 2.16 0.39 -6.07
CA ALA A 223 2.09 -0.99 -6.55
C ALA A 223 0.69 -1.31 -7.09
N TYR A 224 0.64 -2.17 -8.09
CA TYR A 224 -0.55 -2.96 -8.35
C TYR A 224 -0.36 -4.32 -7.68
N VAL A 225 -1.32 -4.74 -6.86
CA VAL A 225 -1.18 -5.91 -6.00
C VAL A 225 -2.31 -6.89 -6.28
N VAL A 226 -1.97 -8.15 -6.55
CA VAL A 226 -2.91 -9.26 -6.59
C VAL A 226 -2.68 -10.13 -5.35
N TYR A 227 -3.73 -10.31 -4.54
CA TYR A 227 -3.73 -11.20 -3.40
C TYR A 227 -4.44 -12.49 -3.79
N ASP A 228 -3.71 -13.60 -3.93
CA ASP A 228 -4.25 -14.92 -4.24
C ASP A 228 -4.24 -15.81 -2.98
N LEU A 229 -5.33 -15.73 -2.20
CA LEU A 229 -5.47 -16.49 -0.96
C LEU A 229 -5.71 -17.98 -1.23
N ALA A 230 -6.16 -18.35 -2.43
CA ALA A 230 -6.34 -19.75 -2.80
C ALA A 230 -4.98 -20.45 -2.99
N ASN A 231 -4.01 -19.75 -3.57
CA ASN A 231 -2.65 -20.27 -3.78
C ASN A 231 -1.64 -19.87 -2.70
N ASN A 232 -1.99 -18.91 -1.82
CA ASN A 232 -1.09 -18.32 -0.81
C ASN A 232 0.06 -17.55 -1.43
N GLU A 233 -0.29 -16.71 -2.39
CA GLU A 233 0.64 -15.94 -3.21
C GLU A 233 0.20 -14.48 -3.29
N ILE A 234 1.17 -13.59 -3.50
CA ILE A 234 0.93 -12.19 -3.85
C ILE A 234 1.71 -11.89 -5.12
N SER A 235 1.05 -11.27 -6.11
CA SER A 235 1.70 -10.79 -7.32
C SER A 235 1.79 -9.27 -7.32
N LEU A 236 2.98 -8.75 -7.65
CA LEU A 236 3.28 -7.31 -7.64
C LEU A 236 3.74 -6.84 -9.02
N ALA A 237 3.34 -5.63 -9.38
CA ALA A 237 3.91 -4.85 -10.47
C ALA A 237 3.93 -3.37 -10.11
N GLN A 238 4.76 -2.59 -10.80
CA GLN A 238 4.76 -1.13 -10.66
C GLN A 238 3.41 -0.60 -11.12
N THR A 239 2.77 0.25 -10.32
CA THR A 239 1.49 0.87 -10.70
C THR A 239 1.62 1.73 -11.97
N ASN A 240 0.54 1.81 -12.74
CA ASN A 240 0.33 2.82 -13.77
C ASN A 240 -0.64 3.87 -13.22
N TYR A 241 -0.10 4.95 -12.65
CA TYR A 241 -0.90 6.00 -12.05
C TYR A 241 -1.86 6.66 -13.04
N ASN A 242 -3.05 7.04 -12.60
CA ASN A 242 -4.04 7.74 -13.41
C ASN A 242 -4.45 7.03 -14.71
N ALA A 243 -4.17 5.72 -14.84
CA ALA A 243 -4.56 4.93 -16.00
C ALA A 243 -6.08 4.99 -16.20
N THR A 244 -6.52 5.46 -17.36
CA THR A 244 -7.95 5.54 -17.72
C THR A 244 -8.44 4.32 -18.47
N ASP A 245 -7.57 3.67 -19.24
CA ASP A 245 -7.88 2.45 -19.98
C ASP A 245 -8.05 1.27 -19.02
N SER A 246 -8.77 0.23 -19.44
CA SER A 246 -9.07 -0.93 -18.60
C SER A 246 -9.18 -2.19 -19.45
N SER A 247 -8.50 -3.24 -19.01
CA SER A 247 -8.55 -4.59 -19.59
C SER A 247 -8.60 -5.61 -18.46
N ILE A 248 -9.82 -5.91 -18.00
CA ILE A 248 -10.05 -6.81 -16.88
C ILE A 248 -10.06 -8.26 -17.36
N GLU A 249 -9.16 -9.06 -16.81
CA GLU A 249 -9.04 -10.49 -16.99
C GLU A 249 -9.43 -11.24 -15.70
N GLU A 250 -10.04 -12.40 -15.84
CA GLU A 250 -10.51 -13.20 -14.70
C GLU A 250 -9.37 -14.03 -14.09
N ILE A 251 -9.27 -14.04 -12.76
CA ILE A 251 -8.38 -14.96 -12.04
C ILE A 251 -9.08 -16.32 -11.95
N THR A 252 -8.47 -17.32 -12.59
CA THR A 252 -9.03 -18.68 -12.69
C THR A 252 -8.61 -19.55 -11.51
N THR A 253 -8.80 -20.87 -11.59
CA THR A 253 -8.38 -21.82 -10.55
C THR A 253 -7.13 -22.60 -10.97
N GLY A 254 -6.34 -23.05 -10.01
CA GLY A 254 -5.15 -23.88 -10.24
C GLY A 254 -3.87 -23.12 -9.93
N THR A 255 -2.73 -23.74 -10.24
CA THR A 255 -1.43 -23.06 -10.19
C THR A 255 -1.33 -22.07 -11.35
N ASP A 256 -0.64 -20.96 -11.15
CA ASP A 256 -0.45 -19.91 -12.17
C ASP A 256 -1.78 -19.32 -12.68
N SER A 257 -2.78 -19.19 -11.80
CA SER A 257 -4.13 -18.73 -12.15
C SER A 257 -4.28 -17.24 -12.40
N VAL A 258 -3.31 -16.44 -11.93
CA VAL A 258 -3.31 -14.98 -12.10
C VAL A 258 -2.80 -14.65 -13.51
N PRO A 259 -3.60 -13.97 -14.35
CA PRO A 259 -3.16 -13.60 -15.69
C PRO A 259 -1.92 -12.70 -15.67
N ASP A 260 -1.05 -12.85 -16.67
CA ASP A 260 0.18 -12.07 -16.85
C ASP A 260 1.15 -12.10 -15.65
N ALA A 261 1.03 -13.11 -14.78
CA ALA A 261 1.89 -13.29 -13.62
C ALA A 261 2.93 -14.38 -13.84
N THR A 262 4.15 -14.15 -13.35
CA THR A 262 5.26 -15.12 -13.37
C THR A 262 5.87 -15.26 -11.98
N GLY A 263 6.10 -16.50 -11.56
CA GLY A 263 6.80 -16.79 -10.30
C GLY A 263 8.21 -16.22 -10.24
N VAL A 264 8.54 -15.59 -9.12
CA VAL A 264 9.86 -14.98 -8.89
C VAL A 264 10.90 -16.05 -8.63
N ALA A 265 11.97 -16.06 -9.44
CA ALA A 265 13.08 -16.98 -9.25
C ALA A 265 13.79 -16.70 -7.92
N ASN A 266 14.00 -17.74 -7.11
CA ASN A 266 14.62 -17.65 -5.78
C ASN A 266 13.86 -16.74 -4.79
N ALA A 267 12.54 -16.60 -4.95
CA ALA A 267 11.70 -15.92 -3.98
C ALA A 267 11.92 -16.49 -2.57
N VAL A 268 12.06 -15.61 -1.59
CA VAL A 268 12.17 -16.04 -0.20
C VAL A 268 10.81 -16.53 0.28
N SER A 269 10.74 -17.81 0.65
CA SER A 269 9.50 -18.49 1.04
C SER A 269 9.40 -18.83 2.52
N ALA A 270 10.46 -18.57 3.31
CA ALA A 270 10.49 -18.84 4.73
C ALA A 270 11.43 -17.87 5.47
N VAL A 271 10.86 -17.10 6.39
CA VAL A 271 11.54 -16.24 7.37
C VAL A 271 10.68 -16.23 8.64
N ASN A 272 11.28 -16.01 9.81
CA ASN A 272 10.50 -15.85 11.04
C ASN A 272 9.67 -14.58 10.96
N VAL A 273 8.34 -14.71 10.99
CA VAL A 273 7.38 -13.60 11.02
C VAL A 273 7.02 -13.33 12.49
N ALA A 274 7.17 -12.09 12.94
CA ALA A 274 6.73 -11.67 14.27
C ALA A 274 5.19 -11.61 14.34
N THR A 275 4.62 -11.74 15.55
CA THR A 275 3.16 -11.71 15.73
C THR A 275 2.65 -10.29 15.96
N GLY A 276 1.56 -9.88 15.30
CA GLY A 276 0.82 -8.65 15.62
C GLY A 276 0.98 -7.50 14.63
N ALA A 277 0.87 -7.78 13.32
CA ALA A 277 1.16 -6.82 12.26
C ALA A 277 0.04 -5.80 11.97
N ALA A 278 -1.24 -6.16 12.20
CA ALA A 278 -2.36 -5.29 11.83
C ALA A 278 -2.40 -3.99 12.67
N ARG A 279 -2.19 -2.84 12.01
CA ARG A 279 -2.36 -1.51 12.60
C ARG A 279 -3.64 -0.90 12.07
N ASN A 280 -4.68 -0.83 12.91
CA ASN A 280 -5.89 -0.07 12.57
C ASN A 280 -5.67 1.39 12.96
N GLY A 281 -5.40 2.27 11.99
CA GLY A 281 -5.41 3.72 12.21
C GLY A 281 -4.33 4.50 11.46
N GLY A 282 -4.71 5.66 10.92
CA GLY A 282 -3.78 6.73 10.55
C GLY A 282 -3.32 7.52 11.78
N LEU A 283 -2.40 8.47 11.56
CA LEU A 283 -1.93 9.37 12.62
C LEU A 283 -3.11 10.10 13.27
N ASP A 284 -3.16 10.06 14.60
CA ASP A 284 -4.10 10.83 15.42
C ASP A 284 -3.66 12.30 15.43
N ILE A 285 -3.88 13.01 14.31
CA ILE A 285 -3.62 14.44 14.26
C ILE A 285 -4.75 15.12 15.05
N SER A 286 -4.39 15.69 16.20
CA SER A 286 -5.33 16.39 17.10
C SER A 286 -6.27 17.35 16.35
N ASP A 287 -7.53 17.43 16.83
CA ASP A 287 -8.77 18.04 16.29
C ASP A 287 -8.72 19.46 15.65
N ASN A 288 -7.57 20.06 15.41
CA ASN A 288 -7.41 21.36 14.74
C ASN A 288 -6.81 21.29 13.32
N ALA A 289 -6.48 20.11 12.80
CA ALA A 289 -6.07 19.98 11.41
C ALA A 289 -7.31 19.87 10.50
N ALA A 290 -7.51 20.88 9.67
CA ALA A 290 -8.52 20.82 8.62
C ALA A 290 -8.23 19.65 7.68
N LEU A 291 -9.28 18.91 7.30
CA LEU A 291 -9.24 17.88 6.27
C LEU A 291 -8.44 18.37 5.04
N PRO A 292 -7.63 17.50 4.41
CA PRO A 292 -6.83 17.89 3.25
C PRO A 292 -7.76 18.46 2.17
N MET A 293 -7.59 19.75 1.91
CA MET A 293 -8.33 20.47 0.89
C MET A 293 -7.53 20.35 -0.40
N LYS A 294 -8.21 19.98 -1.49
CA LYS A 294 -7.62 19.84 -2.84
C LYS A 294 -6.67 20.99 -3.13
N THR A 295 -5.43 20.67 -3.47
CA THR A 295 -4.48 21.60 -4.07
C THR A 295 -5.14 22.22 -5.32
N ALA A 296 -5.21 23.55 -5.36
CA ALA A 296 -5.71 24.26 -6.52
C ALA A 296 -4.73 24.03 -7.67
N MET A 297 -5.22 23.45 -8.77
CA MET A 297 -4.44 23.29 -10.01
C MET A 297 -3.80 24.62 -10.42
N PRO A 298 -2.54 24.65 -10.87
CA PRO A 298 -1.99 25.84 -11.49
C PRO A 298 -2.75 26.09 -12.80
N MET A 299 -3.52 27.18 -12.86
CA MET A 299 -4.13 27.62 -14.11
C MET A 299 -3.03 27.93 -15.13
N ALA A 300 -2.89 27.08 -16.15
CA ALA A 300 -2.11 27.40 -17.32
C ALA A 300 -2.69 28.66 -18.00
N PRO A 301 -1.85 29.56 -18.55
CA PRO A 301 -2.33 30.78 -19.17
C PRO A 301 -3.11 30.44 -20.45
N ILE A 302 -4.42 30.68 -20.43
CA ILE A 302 -5.26 30.62 -21.63
C ILE A 302 -4.77 31.71 -22.59
N ALA A 303 -4.20 31.29 -23.72
CA ALA A 303 -3.90 32.17 -24.83
C ALA A 303 -5.21 32.78 -25.35
N ALA A 304 -5.38 34.09 -25.14
CA ALA A 304 -6.50 34.85 -25.68
C ALA A 304 -6.38 34.95 -27.20
N ALA A 305 -7.11 34.11 -27.92
CA ALA A 305 -7.36 34.30 -29.34
C ALA A 305 -8.44 35.39 -29.50
N ALA A 306 -8.01 36.58 -29.89
CA ALA A 306 -8.89 37.67 -30.29
C ALA A 306 -9.61 37.30 -31.60
N ALA A 307 -10.94 37.20 -31.56
CA ALA A 307 -11.79 37.25 -32.74
C ALA A 307 -12.80 38.38 -32.55
N ALA A 308 -12.56 39.45 -33.31
CA ALA A 308 -13.46 40.58 -33.46
C ALA A 308 -14.74 40.16 -34.21
N GLY A 309 -15.90 40.72 -33.83
CA GLY A 309 -17.12 40.54 -34.63
C GLY A 309 -18.42 41.02 -34.03
N LEU A 310 -18.64 42.34 -34.10
CA LEU A 310 -19.92 43.02 -34.37
C LEU A 310 -21.03 43.04 -33.31
N LEU A 311 -21.08 44.18 -32.60
CA LEU A 311 -22.29 44.80 -32.07
C LEU A 311 -23.31 45.10 -33.19
N PHE A 312 -24.57 44.78 -32.94
CA PHE A 312 -25.68 45.70 -33.19
C PHE A 312 -26.53 45.73 -31.91
N ALA A 313 -26.54 46.89 -31.25
CA ALA A 313 -27.57 47.28 -30.30
C ALA A 313 -28.17 48.60 -30.82
N LEU A 314 -29.48 48.77 -30.63
CA LEU A 314 -30.09 50.10 -30.70
C LEU A 314 -29.52 51.00 -29.58
#